data_AF-A0A520IZZ2-F1
#
_entry.id   AF-A0A520IZZ2-F1
#
_cell.length_a   1.000
_cell.length_b   1.000
_cell.length_c   1.000
_cell.angle_alpha   90.00
_cell.angle_beta   90.00
_cell.angle_gamma   90.00
#
_symmetry.space_group_name_H-M   'P 1'
#
loop_
_entity.id
_entity.type
_entity.pdbx_description
1 polymer ?
#
loop_
_entity_poly.entity_id
_entity_poly.type
_entity_poly.pdbx_seq_one_letter_code
_entity_poly.pdbx_strand_id
1 'polypeptide(L)'
;MIASLVQFDDGARGVAAMTSDGARRVIGVSTVLELAELAVQSEIGLAALAETRLGDPVDLASVRLLVPIDHADDAHLVVTGTGLTHLGSAEGRDQMHRKAAENPDPTDSMKMFLMGVDGGKPEAGTEGVQPEWFYKGDGAILAAQGEP
;
A
#
# COMPACT_ATOMS: atom_id res chain seq x y z
N MET A 1 -1.58 18.53 -10.79
CA MET A 1 -0.97 17.40 -10.06
C MET A 1 -2.07 16.61 -9.39
N ILE A 2 -2.25 15.36 -9.81
CA ILE A 2 -3.14 14.42 -9.15
C ILE A 2 -2.50 13.96 -7.84
N ALA A 3 -3.21 14.14 -6.73
CA ALA A 3 -2.71 13.81 -5.40
C ALA A 3 -2.99 12.36 -4.98
N SER A 4 -4.07 11.78 -5.49
CA SER A 4 -4.53 10.43 -5.14
C SER A 4 -5.44 9.86 -6.23
N LEU A 5 -5.52 8.53 -6.29
CA LEU A 5 -6.47 7.78 -7.11
C LEU A 5 -7.39 6.98 -6.19
N VAL A 6 -8.68 6.93 -6.55
CA VAL A 6 -9.72 6.27 -5.76
C VAL A 6 -10.52 5.35 -6.67
N GLN A 7 -10.62 4.07 -6.32
CA GLN A 7 -11.54 3.15 -7.00
C GLN A 7 -12.93 3.28 -6.38
N PHE A 8 -13.97 3.30 -7.22
CA PHE A 8 -15.34 3.44 -6.78
C PHE A 8 -16.31 2.66 -7.67
N ASP A 9 -17.55 2.56 -7.20
CA ASP A 9 -18.69 1.99 -7.91
C ASP A 9 -19.90 2.93 -7.75
N ASP A 10 -20.35 3.49 -8.88
CA ASP A 10 -21.55 4.34 -9.00
C ASP A 10 -22.69 3.66 -9.78
N GLY A 11 -22.70 2.32 -9.78
CA GLY A 11 -23.46 1.49 -10.73
C GLY A 11 -22.59 0.98 -11.87
N ALA A 12 -21.40 1.55 -12.05
CA ALA A 12 -20.30 1.00 -12.82
C ALA A 12 -18.97 1.25 -12.11
N ARG A 13 -18.06 0.28 -12.20
CA ARG A 13 -16.72 0.43 -11.63
C ARG A 13 -15.96 1.58 -12.30
N GLY A 14 -15.22 2.36 -11.53
CA GLY A 14 -14.41 3.46 -12.04
C GLY A 14 -13.24 3.84 -11.14
N VAL A 15 -12.35 4.68 -11.70
CA VAL A 15 -11.26 5.33 -10.99
C VAL A 15 -11.51 6.83 -10.99
N ALA A 16 -11.36 7.48 -9.85
CA ALA A 16 -11.36 8.93 -9.73
C ALA A 16 -9.95 9.43 -9.39
N ALA A 17 -9.54 10.53 -10.02
CA ALA A 17 -8.33 11.26 -9.70
C ALA A 17 -8.67 12.48 -8.82
N MET A 18 -7.95 12.63 -7.71
CA MET A 18 -8.06 13.80 -6.83
C MET A 18 -7.27 14.96 -7.43
N THR A 19 -8.01 15.96 -7.94
CA THR A 19 -7.46 17.21 -8.49
C THR A 19 -7.59 18.35 -7.49
N SER A 20 -7.05 19.53 -7.80
CA SER A 20 -7.25 20.74 -6.99
C SER A 20 -8.71 21.13 -6.84
N ASP A 21 -9.54 20.77 -7.82
CA ASP A 21 -10.93 21.22 -7.93
C ASP A 21 -11.93 20.10 -7.55
N GLY A 22 -11.43 18.98 -7.01
CA GLY A 22 -12.22 17.83 -6.59
C GLY A 22 -11.86 16.52 -7.31
N ALA A 23 -12.66 15.48 -7.08
CA ALA A 23 -12.49 14.18 -7.69
C ALA A 23 -13.08 14.17 -9.11
N ARG A 24 -12.32 13.67 -10.09
CA ARG A 24 -12.80 13.51 -11.48
C ARG A 24 -12.57 12.09 -11.98
N ARG A 25 -13.52 11.52 -12.71
CA ARG A 25 -13.38 10.18 -13.27
C ARG A 25 -12.20 10.12 -14.24
N VAL A 26 -11.44 9.04 -14.22
CA VAL A 26 -10.39 8.75 -15.19
C VAL A 26 -11.01 7.91 -16.30
N ILE A 27 -11.06 8.45 -17.51
CA ILE A 27 -11.70 7.84 -18.67
C ILE A 27 -10.85 6.69 -19.22
N GLY A 28 -11.52 5.65 -19.71
CA GLY A 28 -10.88 4.54 -20.43
C GLY A 28 -10.25 3.47 -19.53
N VAL A 29 -10.49 3.54 -18.23
CA VAL A 29 -10.08 2.54 -17.24
C VAL A 29 -11.18 2.34 -16.19
N SER A 30 -11.27 1.14 -15.66
CA SER A 30 -12.17 0.75 -14.58
C SER A 30 -11.44 0.46 -13.27
N THR A 31 -10.13 0.17 -13.34
CA THR A 31 -9.27 -0.08 -12.16
C THR A 31 -7.99 0.76 -12.20
N VAL A 32 -7.40 1.00 -11.03
CA VAL A 32 -6.07 1.61 -10.88
C VAL A 32 -5.00 0.70 -11.48
N LEU A 33 -5.19 -0.63 -11.41
CA LEU A 33 -4.30 -1.59 -12.06
C LEU A 33 -4.27 -1.38 -13.57
N GLU A 34 -5.42 -1.30 -14.24
CA GLU A 34 -5.51 -1.02 -15.69
C GLU A 34 -4.84 0.31 -16.06
N LEU A 35 -5.02 1.34 -15.22
CA LEU A 35 -4.34 2.63 -15.43
C LEU A 35 -2.82 2.51 -15.30
N ALA A 36 -2.33 1.73 -14.33
CA ALA A 36 -0.91 1.47 -14.14
C ALA A 36 -0.31 0.67 -15.30
N GLU A 37 -1.01 -0.35 -15.79
CA GLU A 37 -0.59 -1.12 -16.96
C GLU A 37 -0.49 -0.25 -18.20
N LEU A 38 -1.47 0.62 -18.44
CA LEU A 38 -1.44 1.57 -19.56
C LEU A 38 -0.31 2.61 -19.40
N ALA A 39 -0.03 3.05 -18.17
CA ALA A 39 1.09 3.95 -17.87
C ALA A 39 2.43 3.31 -18.23
N VAL A 40 2.64 2.05 -17.83
CA VAL A 40 3.83 1.27 -18.19
C VAL A 40 3.93 1.07 -19.70
N GLN A 41 2.86 0.63 -20.36
CA GLN A 41 2.84 0.38 -21.82
C GLN A 41 3.10 1.65 -22.63
N SER A 42 2.66 2.80 -22.13
CA SER A 42 2.83 4.09 -22.81
C SER A 42 4.10 4.83 -22.40
N GLU A 43 4.87 4.31 -21.44
CA GLU A 43 6.03 4.96 -20.84
C GLU A 43 5.72 6.36 -20.27
N ILE A 44 4.50 6.55 -19.76
CA ILE A 44 4.02 7.79 -19.15
C ILE A 44 3.83 7.57 -17.66
N GLY A 45 4.29 8.51 -16.82
CA GLY A 45 4.07 8.42 -15.37
C GLY A 45 2.59 8.36 -15.01
N LEU A 46 2.22 7.54 -14.02
CA LEU A 46 0.83 7.26 -13.64
C LEU A 46 -0.04 8.51 -13.47
N ALA A 47 0.47 9.50 -12.72
CA ALA A 47 -0.24 10.76 -12.51
C ALA A 47 -0.41 11.57 -13.81
N ALA A 48 0.62 11.63 -14.66
CA ALA A 48 0.54 12.33 -15.94
C ALA A 48 -0.46 11.65 -16.88
N LEU A 49 -0.49 10.31 -16.93
CA LEU A 49 -1.48 9.59 -17.73
C LEU A 49 -2.90 9.87 -17.26
N ALA A 50 -3.13 9.84 -15.95
CA ALA A 50 -4.43 10.16 -15.38
C ALA A 50 -4.87 11.62 -15.68
N GLU A 51 -3.94 12.59 -15.66
CA GLU A 51 -4.22 13.99 -16.01
C GLU A 51 -4.72 14.16 -17.45
N THR A 52 -4.23 13.35 -18.39
CA THR A 52 -4.69 13.38 -19.79
C THR A 52 -6.06 12.76 -20.02
N ARG A 53 -6.64 12.11 -19.00
CA ARG A 53 -7.86 11.29 -19.11
C ARG A 53 -8.97 11.74 -18.16
N LEU A 54 -8.91 12.98 -17.67
CA LEU A 54 -9.89 13.50 -16.72
C LEU A 54 -11.24 13.73 -17.40
N GLY A 55 -12.28 13.08 -16.88
CA GLY A 55 -13.66 13.22 -17.28
C GLY A 55 -14.51 13.96 -16.26
N ASP A 56 -15.75 13.50 -16.12
CA ASP A 56 -16.77 14.16 -15.30
C ASP A 56 -16.42 14.16 -13.81
N PRO A 57 -16.87 15.19 -13.05
CA PRO A 57 -16.76 15.20 -11.60
C PRO A 57 -17.44 13.99 -10.96
N VAL A 58 -16.85 13.48 -9.87
CA VAL A 58 -17.42 12.40 -9.07
C VAL A 58 -17.63 12.91 -7.65
N ASP A 59 -18.86 12.80 -7.15
CA ASP A 59 -19.12 13.02 -5.73
C ASP A 59 -18.80 11.75 -4.95
N LEU A 60 -17.61 11.71 -4.34
CA LEU A 60 -17.12 10.56 -3.59
C LEU A 60 -17.99 10.20 -2.36
N ALA A 61 -18.83 11.13 -1.87
CA ALA A 61 -19.75 10.84 -0.78
C ALA A 61 -21.00 10.08 -1.24
N SER A 62 -21.27 10.07 -2.55
CA SER A 62 -22.46 9.46 -3.16
C SER A 62 -22.22 8.08 -3.77
N VAL A 63 -20.97 7.65 -3.87
CA VAL A 63 -20.56 6.40 -4.51
C VAL A 63 -20.05 5.38 -3.48
N ARG A 64 -20.06 4.11 -3.83
CA ARG A 64 -19.41 3.08 -3.01
C ARG A 64 -17.91 3.10 -3.29
N LEU A 65 -17.10 3.32 -2.26
CA LEU A 65 -15.65 3.23 -2.39
C LEU A 65 -15.23 1.75 -2.44
N LEU A 66 -14.28 1.44 -3.33
CA LEU A 66 -13.68 0.11 -3.42
C LEU A 66 -12.28 0.13 -2.80
N VAL A 67 -11.68 -1.05 -2.65
CA VAL A 67 -10.26 -1.14 -2.30
C VAL A 67 -9.42 -0.33 -3.31
N PRO A 68 -8.35 0.37 -2.89
CA PRO A 68 -7.59 1.23 -3.80
C PRO A 68 -6.90 0.51 -4.96
N ILE A 69 -6.63 -0.79 -4.78
CA ILE A 69 -6.05 -1.69 -5.78
C ILE A 69 -6.52 -3.11 -5.50
N ASP A 70 -6.77 -3.86 -6.56
CA ASP A 70 -7.18 -5.27 -6.56
C ASP A 70 -6.79 -5.92 -7.89
N HIS A 71 -7.04 -7.22 -7.99
CA HIS A 71 -6.84 -8.00 -9.19
C HIS A 71 -8.08 -8.89 -9.43
N ALA A 72 -8.38 -9.23 -10.68
CA ALA A 72 -9.53 -10.08 -11.01
C ALA A 72 -9.39 -11.52 -10.47
N ASP A 73 -8.15 -11.93 -10.21
CA ASP A 73 -7.75 -13.15 -9.51
C ASP A 73 -6.94 -12.75 -8.27
N ASP A 74 -7.52 -12.97 -7.10
CA ASP A 74 -6.94 -12.58 -5.80
C ASP A 74 -5.53 -13.11 -5.58
N ALA A 75 -5.18 -14.27 -6.15
CA ALA A 75 -3.86 -14.88 -6.00
C ALA A 75 -2.70 -14.05 -6.60
N HIS A 76 -3.02 -13.08 -7.46
CA HIS A 76 -2.05 -12.18 -8.09
C HIS A 76 -1.83 -10.88 -7.31
N LEU A 77 -2.52 -10.68 -6.19
CA LEU A 77 -2.25 -9.60 -5.26
C LEU A 77 -1.70 -10.20 -3.97
N VAL A 78 -0.47 -9.85 -3.61
CA VAL A 78 0.15 -10.32 -2.37
C VAL A 78 0.16 -9.19 -1.34
N VAL A 79 -0.45 -9.43 -0.19
CA VAL A 79 -0.40 -8.52 0.96
C VAL A 79 0.70 -8.98 1.90
N THR A 80 1.68 -8.12 2.10
CA THR A 80 2.81 -8.36 3.00
C THR A 80 2.94 -7.25 4.01
N GLY A 81 3.54 -7.57 5.15
CA GLY A 81 3.83 -6.58 6.18
C GLY A 81 5.28 -6.64 6.62
N THR A 82 5.70 -5.55 7.23
CA THR A 82 6.97 -5.44 7.95
C THR A 82 6.68 -4.85 9.32
N GLY A 83 7.17 -5.49 10.37
CA GLY A 83 7.13 -4.94 11.73
C GLY A 83 8.49 -4.37 12.12
N LEU A 84 8.64 -4.03 13.41
CA LEU A 84 9.88 -3.46 13.95
C LEU A 84 10.32 -2.15 13.27
N THR A 85 9.39 -1.41 12.66
CA THR A 85 9.67 -0.18 11.92
C THR A 85 9.67 1.08 12.78
N HIS A 86 9.26 0.97 14.05
CA HIS A 86 9.21 2.07 15.02
C HIS A 86 9.54 1.56 16.43
N LEU A 87 10.11 2.43 17.26
CA LEU A 87 10.61 2.10 18.61
C LEU A 87 9.58 1.35 19.47
N GLY A 88 8.34 1.82 19.50
CA GLY A 88 7.27 1.19 20.28
C GLY A 88 6.95 -0.26 19.87
N SER A 89 7.10 -0.62 18.59
CA SER A 89 6.88 -2.00 18.13
C SER A 89 7.98 -2.96 18.56
N ALA A 90 9.22 -2.47 18.66
CA ALA A 90 10.36 -3.27 19.09
C ALA A 90 10.33 -3.51 20.60
N GLU A 91 10.08 -2.46 21.38
CA GLU A 91 10.01 -2.53 22.85
C GLU A 91 8.87 -3.44 23.32
N GLY A 92 7.68 -3.34 22.70
CA GLY A 92 6.53 -4.17 23.07
C GLY A 92 6.77 -5.67 22.84
N ARG A 93 7.40 -6.03 21.72
CA ARG A 93 7.73 -7.43 21.40
C ARG A 93 8.81 -7.99 22.31
N ASP A 94 9.85 -7.20 22.57
CA ASP A 94 10.95 -7.61 23.43
C ASP A 94 10.50 -7.83 24.89
N GLN A 95 9.63 -6.97 25.43
CA GLN A 95 9.03 -7.19 26.77
C GLN A 95 8.15 -8.45 26.85
N MET A 96 7.40 -8.76 25.78
CA MET A 96 6.56 -9.97 25.71
C MET A 96 7.41 -11.25 25.68
N HIS A 97 8.50 -11.24 24.91
CA HIS A 97 9.37 -12.40 24.75
C HIS A 97 10.33 -12.63 25.93
N ARG A 98 10.86 -11.58 26.56
CA ARG A 98 11.69 -11.70 27.79
C ARG A 98 10.92 -12.28 28.98
N LYS A 99 9.60 -12.11 29.04
CA LYS A 99 8.75 -12.74 30.08
C LYS A 99 8.57 -14.25 29.87
N ALA A 100 8.81 -14.77 28.67
CA ALA A 100 8.62 -16.17 28.32
C ALA A 100 9.89 -17.02 28.44
N ALA A 101 11.07 -16.39 28.55
CA ALA A 101 12.35 -17.06 28.72
C ALA A 101 13.17 -16.30 29.78
N GLU A 102 13.57 -16.97 30.86
CA GLU A 102 14.57 -16.45 31.82
C GLU A 102 15.96 -16.43 31.17
N ASN A 103 16.11 -15.68 30.07
CA ASN A 103 17.35 -15.53 29.32
C ASN A 103 17.69 -14.02 29.23
N PRO A 104 18.89 -13.58 29.66
CA PRO A 104 19.32 -12.19 29.58
C PRO A 104 19.66 -11.72 28.16
N ASP A 105 19.79 -12.62 27.18
CA ASP A 105 20.13 -12.25 25.81
C ASP A 105 18.98 -11.53 25.09
N PRO A 106 19.28 -10.55 24.20
CA PRO A 106 18.26 -9.90 23.40
C PRO A 106 17.53 -10.91 22.50
N THR A 107 16.22 -10.73 22.39
CA THR A 107 15.35 -11.55 21.53
C THR A 107 15.71 -11.37 20.05
N ASP A 108 15.38 -12.33 19.18
CA ASP A 108 15.71 -12.20 17.75
C ASP A 108 15.00 -11.00 17.11
N SER A 109 13.82 -10.62 17.60
CA SER A 109 13.16 -9.36 17.24
C SER A 109 14.01 -8.14 17.61
N MET A 110 14.58 -8.12 18.82
CA MET A 110 15.44 -7.01 19.27
C MET A 110 16.75 -6.97 18.48
N LYS A 111 17.35 -8.12 18.17
CA LYS A 111 18.54 -8.19 17.31
C LYS A 111 18.27 -7.62 15.91
N MET A 112 17.19 -8.04 15.26
CA MET A 112 16.81 -7.52 13.94
C MET A 112 16.50 -6.02 13.98
N PHE A 113 15.84 -5.55 15.04
CA PHE A 113 15.60 -4.12 15.23
C PHE A 113 16.91 -3.32 15.32
N LEU A 114 17.86 -3.77 16.14
CA LEU A 114 19.17 -3.11 16.30
C LEU A 114 19.98 -3.14 15.00
N MET A 115 19.96 -4.25 14.25
CA MET A 115 20.55 -4.30 12.91
C MET A 115 19.96 -3.21 12.00
N GLY A 116 18.64 -3.00 12.06
CA GLY A 116 17.95 -1.94 11.31
C GLY A 116 18.36 -0.53 11.72
N VAL A 117 18.62 -0.30 13.01
CA VAL A 117 19.14 0.99 13.50
C VAL A 117 20.56 1.23 12.99
N ASP A 118 21.42 0.21 13.05
CA ASP A 118 22.84 0.33 12.71
C ASP A 118 23.09 0.42 11.20
N GLY A 119 22.31 -0.31 10.39
CA GLY A 119 22.57 -0.48 8.96
C GLY A 119 21.34 -0.48 8.06
N GLY A 120 20.15 -0.10 8.56
CA GLY A 120 18.91 -0.12 7.78
C GLY A 120 18.73 1.06 6.83
N LYS A 121 19.60 2.07 6.92
CA LYS A 121 19.60 3.26 6.04
C LYS A 121 20.97 3.42 5.36
N PRO A 122 21.33 2.51 4.43
CA PRO A 122 22.60 2.58 3.71
C PRO A 122 22.65 3.79 2.78
N GLU A 123 23.86 4.19 2.38
CA GLU A 123 24.05 5.15 1.29
C GLU A 123 23.56 4.59 -0.06
N ALA A 124 23.26 5.50 -0.99
CA ALA A 124 22.84 5.11 -2.34
C ALA A 124 23.88 4.19 -3.01
N GLY A 125 23.41 3.08 -3.59
CA GLY A 125 24.27 2.07 -4.21
C GLY A 125 24.87 1.04 -3.24
N THR A 126 24.54 1.11 -1.94
CA THR A 126 24.96 0.13 -0.94
C THR A 126 23.77 -0.70 -0.46
N GLU A 127 23.99 -2.00 -0.22
CA GLU A 127 22.98 -2.89 0.34
C GLU A 127 22.78 -2.62 1.84
N GLY A 128 21.52 -2.54 2.27
CA GLY A 128 21.16 -2.36 3.68
C GLY A 128 20.93 -3.69 4.39
N VAL A 129 20.69 -3.64 5.70
CA VAL A 129 20.31 -4.86 6.43
C VAL A 129 18.90 -5.33 6.06
N GLN A 130 18.66 -6.63 6.20
CA GLN A 130 17.37 -7.25 5.94
C GLN A 130 16.30 -6.78 6.94
N PRO A 131 15.13 -6.30 6.48
CA PRO A 131 13.99 -5.99 7.35
C PRO A 131 13.20 -7.25 7.74
N GLU A 132 12.34 -7.13 8.75
CA GLU A 132 11.30 -8.14 8.98
C GLU A 132 10.32 -8.15 7.80
N TRP A 133 9.94 -9.35 7.34
CA TRP A 133 8.93 -9.55 6.32
C TRP A 133 8.00 -10.70 6.70
N PHE A 134 6.70 -10.51 6.48
CA PHE A 134 5.72 -11.58 6.63
C PHE A 134 4.64 -11.51 5.56
N TYR A 135 4.15 -12.69 5.15
CA TYR A 135 2.96 -12.83 4.33
C TYR A 135 1.72 -12.65 5.18
N LYS A 136 0.83 -11.75 4.76
CA LYS A 136 -0.42 -11.45 5.46
C LYS A 136 -1.63 -12.12 4.80
N GLY A 137 -1.60 -12.27 3.47
CA GLY A 137 -2.68 -12.85 2.68
C GLY A 137 -2.55 -12.43 1.22
N ASP A 138 -3.58 -12.72 0.44
CA ASP A 138 -3.71 -12.35 -0.97
C ASP A 138 -4.83 -11.31 -1.18
N GLY A 139 -5.32 -11.13 -2.41
CA GLY A 139 -6.44 -10.23 -2.69
C GLY A 139 -7.70 -10.52 -1.87
N ALA A 140 -7.94 -11.77 -1.46
CA ALA A 140 -9.16 -12.19 -0.81
C ALA A 140 -9.30 -11.66 0.63
N ILE A 141 -8.21 -11.15 1.22
CA ILE A 141 -8.23 -10.57 2.57
C ILE A 141 -8.48 -9.06 2.58
N LEU A 142 -8.62 -8.41 1.42
CA LEU A 142 -8.86 -6.98 1.32
C LEU A 142 -10.34 -6.66 1.58
N ALA A 143 -10.57 -5.61 2.38
CA ALA A 143 -11.91 -5.06 2.63
C ALA A 143 -11.94 -3.58 2.21
N ALA A 144 -13.02 -3.17 1.54
CA ALA A 144 -13.20 -1.78 1.17
C ALA A 144 -13.54 -0.90 2.39
N GLN A 145 -13.43 0.42 2.22
CA GLN A 145 -13.77 1.36 3.28
C GLN A 145 -15.25 1.19 3.71
N GLY A 146 -15.47 0.85 4.98
CA GLY A 146 -16.82 0.65 5.53
C GLY A 146 -17.36 -0.78 5.40
N GLU A 147 -16.58 -1.70 4.83
CA GLU A 147 -16.87 -3.13 4.81
C GLU A 147 -16.15 -3.84 5.99
N PRO A 148 -16.73 -4.92 6.55
CA PRO A 148 -16.18 -5.66 7.69
C PRO A 148 -14.93 -6.48 7.37
#